data_AF-A0A7I7Y2I8-F1
#
_entry.id   AF-A0A7I7Y2I8-F1
#
_cell.length_a   1.000
_cell.length_b   1.000
_cell.length_c   1.000
_cell.angle_alpha   90.00
_cell.angle_beta   90.00
_cell.angle_gamma   90.00
#
_symmetry.space_group_name_H-M   'P 1'
#
loop_
_entity.id
_entity.type
_entity.pdbx_description
1 polymer ?
#
loop_
_entity_poly.entity_id
_entity_poly.type
_entity_poly.pdbx_seq_one_letter_code
_entity_poly.pdbx_strand_id
1 'polypeptide(L)'
;MTAVHDHIDSIAEFDWDLVTFVVQWARYGGPEPEEVLPRFGMTCTRLRERLDEIIVYAHQHPDRMKAEQRELIVRVERWLSTLAEDSPYSAPVDSPPVDPLGVDGQPILSRGIWRWRQETLTTRVEAARASARTD
;
A
#
# COMPACT_ATOMS: atom_id res chain seq x y z
N MET A 1 -14.87 6.94 -13.69
CA MET A 1 -15.00 6.47 -12.29
C MET A 1 -13.60 6.57 -11.70
N THR A 2 -13.29 7.68 -11.05
CA THR A 2 -12.02 7.88 -10.33
C THR A 2 -12.06 7.03 -9.07
N ALA A 3 -11.15 6.06 -8.98
CA ALA A 3 -10.95 5.24 -7.79
C ALA A 3 -10.77 6.16 -6.59
N VAL A 4 -11.57 5.94 -5.55
CA VAL A 4 -11.40 6.57 -4.25
C VAL A 4 -10.11 5.99 -3.68
N HIS A 5 -8.97 6.59 -4.04
CA HIS A 5 -7.74 6.34 -3.30
C HIS A 5 -8.06 6.79 -1.88
N ASP A 6 -7.82 5.91 -0.91
CA ASP A 6 -7.83 6.24 0.51
C ASP A 6 -6.78 7.34 0.71
N HIS A 7 -7.21 8.59 0.57
CA HIS A 7 -6.33 9.75 0.74
C HIS A 7 -5.81 9.68 2.16
N ILE A 8 -4.48 9.61 2.30
CA ILE A 8 -3.86 9.59 3.62
C ILE A 8 -4.20 10.93 4.29
N ASP A 9 -5.18 10.93 5.20
CA ASP A 9 -5.50 12.07 6.05
C ASP A 9 -4.61 12.11 7.30
N SER A 10 -3.93 10.99 7.59
CA SER A 10 -2.90 10.84 8.63
C SER A 10 -2.07 9.57 8.37
N ILE A 11 -0.77 9.60 8.67
CA ILE A 11 0.11 8.43 8.58
C ILE A 11 -0.19 7.49 9.76
N ALA A 12 -0.77 6.33 9.47
CA ALA A 12 -1.16 5.33 10.47
C ALA A 12 0.02 4.48 10.94
N GLU A 13 -0.19 3.66 11.97
CA GLU A 13 0.82 2.72 12.47
C GLU A 13 1.32 1.76 11.39
N PHE A 14 0.41 1.28 10.53
CA PHE A 14 0.74 0.47 9.36
C PHE A 14 1.75 1.14 8.44
N ASP A 15 1.53 2.42 8.12
CA ASP A 15 2.40 3.20 7.24
C ASP A 15 3.79 3.38 7.89
N TRP A 16 3.85 3.55 9.21
CA TRP A 16 5.11 3.62 9.96
C TRP A 16 5.87 2.31 10.00
N ASP A 17 5.16 1.18 10.14
CA ASP A 17 5.74 -0.15 10.07
C ASP A 17 6.32 -0.43 8.68
N LEU A 18 5.62 0.00 7.63
CA LEU A 18 6.04 -0.14 6.25
C LEU A 18 7.30 0.71 5.97
N VAL A 19 7.29 1.99 6.34
CA VAL A 19 8.45 2.89 6.25
C VAL A 19 9.66 2.31 6.99
N THR A 20 9.45 1.85 8.22
CA THR A 20 10.51 1.30 9.07
C THR A 20 11.09 0.04 8.47
N PHE A 21 10.24 -0.87 7.98
CA PHE A 21 10.65 -2.08 7.30
C PHE A 21 11.54 -1.78 6.09
N VAL A 22 11.10 -0.88 5.21
CA VAL A 22 11.85 -0.49 4.01
C VAL A 22 13.21 0.11 4.38
N VAL A 23 13.26 1.02 5.36
CA VAL A 23 14.52 1.63 5.81
C VAL A 23 15.50 0.60 6.37
N GLN A 24 15.02 -0.43 7.08
CA GLN A 24 15.88 -1.51 7.59
C GLN A 24 16.51 -2.35 6.46
N TRP A 25 15.77 -2.51 5.35
CA TRP A 25 16.20 -3.26 4.18
C TRP A 25 16.95 -2.43 3.13
N ALA A 26 16.87 -1.09 3.18
CA ALA A 26 17.49 -0.21 2.20
C ALA A 26 19.00 -0.46 2.02
N ARG A 27 19.72 -0.84 3.09
CA ARG A 27 21.16 -1.19 3.04
C ARG A 27 21.48 -2.46 2.24
N TYR A 28 20.48 -3.29 1.98
CA TYR A 28 20.60 -4.54 1.23
C TYR A 28 20.00 -4.44 -0.19
N GLY A 29 19.62 -3.22 -0.62
CA GLY A 29 18.94 -2.99 -1.90
C GLY A 29 17.42 -2.85 -1.79
N GLY A 30 16.85 -3.00 -0.59
CA GLY A 30 15.41 -3.00 -0.35
C GLY A 30 14.84 -4.40 -0.10
N PRO A 31 13.58 -4.51 0.34
CA PRO A 31 12.99 -5.81 0.61
C PRO A 31 12.68 -6.59 -0.67
N GLU A 32 12.72 -7.91 -0.62
CA GLU A 32 12.31 -8.74 -1.75
C GLU A 32 10.79 -8.97 -1.77
N PRO A 33 10.18 -9.27 -2.94
CA PRO A 33 8.74 -9.52 -3.02
C PRO A 33 8.25 -10.62 -2.06
N GLU A 34 9.10 -11.63 -1.85
CA GLU A 34 8.83 -12.76 -0.95
C GLU A 34 8.78 -12.35 0.54
N GLU A 35 9.36 -11.21 0.90
CA GLU A 35 9.33 -10.65 2.26
C GLU A 35 8.18 -9.65 2.45
N VAL A 36 7.84 -8.90 1.39
CA VAL A 36 6.78 -7.87 1.43
C VAL A 36 5.39 -8.52 1.53
N LEU A 37 5.10 -9.47 0.65
CA LEU A 37 3.77 -10.09 0.54
C LEU A 37 3.31 -10.78 1.84
N PRO A 38 4.09 -11.66 2.49
CA PRO A 38 3.62 -12.34 3.70
C PRO A 38 3.50 -11.40 4.90
N ARG A 39 4.16 -10.25 4.90
CA ARG A 39 4.18 -9.32 6.05
C ARG A 39 3.13 -8.22 5.95
N PHE A 40 2.91 -7.70 4.73
CA PHE A 40 2.04 -6.55 4.47
C PHE A 40 0.84 -6.88 3.58
N GLY A 41 0.78 -8.10 3.03
CA GLY A 41 -0.31 -8.53 2.17
C GLY A 41 -0.42 -7.75 0.86
N MET A 42 0.67 -7.13 0.39
CA MET A 42 0.71 -6.32 -0.83
C MET A 42 1.91 -6.66 -1.72
N THR A 43 1.86 -6.23 -2.97
CA THR A 43 2.98 -6.36 -3.93
C THR A 43 4.01 -5.24 -3.73
N CYS A 44 5.22 -5.41 -4.29
CA CYS A 44 6.24 -4.36 -4.29
C CYS A 44 5.78 -3.08 -5.01
N THR A 45 5.01 -3.21 -6.10
CA THR A 45 4.44 -2.06 -6.81
C THR A 45 3.50 -1.26 -5.91
N ARG A 46 2.57 -1.95 -5.20
CA ARG A 46 1.68 -1.29 -4.24
C ARG A 46 2.43 -0.69 -3.05
N LEU A 47 3.49 -1.36 -2.60
CA LEU A 47 4.35 -0.82 -1.54
C LEU A 47 4.98 0.51 -1.98
N ARG A 48 5.47 0.60 -3.22
CA ARG A 48 6.02 1.85 -3.76
C ARG A 48 4.95 2.94 -3.82
N GLU A 49 3.79 2.65 -4.40
CA GLU A 49 2.69 3.62 -4.49
C GLU A 49 2.32 4.17 -3.11
N ARG A 50 2.21 3.28 -2.10
CA ARG A 50 1.90 3.69 -0.74
C ARG A 50 3.00 4.54 -0.11
N LEU A 51 4.28 4.23 -0.38
CA LEU A 51 5.39 5.07 0.09
C LEU A 51 5.38 6.46 -0.54
N ASP A 52 5.09 6.56 -1.84
CA ASP A 52 4.92 7.84 -2.53
C ASP A 52 3.79 8.66 -1.89
N GLU A 53 2.63 8.06 -1.59
CA GLU A 53 1.53 8.72 -0.88
C GLU A 53 1.95 9.24 0.50
N ILE A 54 2.67 8.42 1.28
CA ILE A 54 3.17 8.80 2.61
C ILE A 54 4.16 9.97 2.51
N ILE A 55 5.07 9.95 1.54
CA ILE A 55 6.05 11.01 1.30
C ILE A 55 5.34 12.31 0.93
N VAL A 56 4.38 12.26 -0.01
CA VAL A 56 3.58 13.42 -0.41
C VAL A 56 2.84 14.02 0.79
N TYR A 57 2.18 13.19 1.60
CA TYR A 57 1.52 13.66 2.81
C TYR A 57 2.52 14.29 3.81
N ALA A 58 3.69 13.67 4.00
CA ALA A 58 4.73 14.16 4.89
C ALA A 58 5.25 15.55 4.49
N HIS A 59 5.42 15.80 3.19
CA HIS A 59 5.81 17.11 2.66
C HIS A 59 4.70 18.17 2.84
N GLN A 60 3.43 17.78 2.76
CA GLN A 60 2.30 18.69 2.96
C GLN A 60 2.08 19.03 4.44
N HIS A 61 2.44 18.13 5.35
CA HIS A 61 2.19 18.27 6.78
C HIS A 61 3.46 18.07 7.65
N PRO A 62 4.53 18.85 7.43
CA PRO A 62 5.80 18.66 8.15
C PRO A 62 5.63 18.79 9.67
N ASP A 63 4.77 19.71 10.13
CA ASP A 63 4.54 19.99 11.56
C ASP A 63 3.80 18.87 12.30
N ARG A 64 3.21 17.90 11.59
CA ARG A 64 2.50 16.77 12.20
C ARG A 64 3.42 15.58 12.54
N MET A 65 4.72 15.71 12.29
CA MET A 65 5.69 14.62 12.41
C MET A 65 6.87 14.99 13.31
N LYS A 66 7.31 14.02 14.12
CA LYS A 66 8.51 14.14 14.97
C LYS A 66 9.78 14.15 14.11
N ALA A 67 10.89 14.62 14.68
CA ALA A 67 12.19 14.65 13.97
C ALA A 67 12.63 13.25 13.49
N GLU A 68 12.47 12.22 14.33
CA GLU A 68 12.80 10.82 13.99
C GLU A 68 11.99 10.32 12.79
N GLN A 69 10.69 10.64 12.77
CA GLN A 69 9.77 10.29 11.69
C GLN A 69 10.18 10.97 10.37
N ARG A 70 10.55 12.26 10.42
CA ARG A 70 11.06 12.98 9.25
C ARG A 70 12.34 12.35 8.70
N GLU A 71 13.24 11.89 9.58
CA GLU A 71 14.46 11.20 9.15
C GLU A 71 14.15 9.88 8.42
N LEU A 72 13.16 9.12 8.89
CA LEU A 72 12.72 7.91 8.20
C LEU A 72 12.19 8.21 6.80
N ILE A 73 11.37 9.26 6.64
CA ILE A 73 10.84 9.69 5.33
C ILE A 73 11.98 10.04 4.38
N VAL A 74 12.96 10.84 4.82
CA VAL A 74 14.12 11.20 4.00
C VAL A 74 14.93 9.97 3.57
N ARG A 75 15.04 8.95 4.43
CA ARG A 75 15.73 7.70 4.09
C ARG A 75 14.97 6.88 3.05
N VAL A 76 13.64 6.81 3.17
CA VAL A 76 12.79 6.15 2.17
C VAL A 76 12.89 6.87 0.83
N GLU A 77 12.74 8.19 0.81
CA GLU A 77 12.82 8.99 -0.41
C GLU A 77 14.17 8.78 -1.13
N ARG A 78 15.26 8.78 -0.35
CA ARG A 78 16.59 8.46 -0.89
C ARG A 78 16.63 7.06 -1.48
N TRP A 79 16.08 6.07 -0.79
CA TRP A 79 16.06 4.70 -1.30
C TRP A 79 15.23 4.58 -2.59
N LEU A 80 14.02 5.17 -2.64
CA LEU A 80 13.21 5.20 -3.85
C LEU A 80 13.96 5.85 -5.03
N SER A 81 14.71 6.91 -4.77
CA SER A 81 15.55 7.58 -5.78
C SER A 81 16.72 6.71 -6.27
N THR A 82 17.11 5.67 -5.53
CA THR A 82 18.17 4.72 -5.95
C THR A 82 17.64 3.52 -6.74
N LEU A 83 16.33 3.32 -6.78
CA LEU A 83 15.74 2.18 -7.50
C LEU A 83 15.88 2.38 -9.00
N ALA A 84 16.37 1.35 -9.69
CA ALA A 84 16.44 1.32 -11.15
C ALA A 84 15.03 1.21 -11.77
N GLU A 85 14.90 1.62 -13.04
CA GLU A 85 13.64 1.49 -13.79
C GLU A 85 13.24 0.02 -14.02
N ASP A 86 14.20 -0.91 -14.01
CA ASP A 86 13.95 -2.37 -14.10
C ASP A 86 13.71 -3.05 -12.74
N SER A 87 13.54 -2.27 -11.68
CA SER A 87 13.33 -2.80 -10.32
C SER A 87 11.97 -3.51 -10.20
N PRO A 88 11.80 -4.53 -9.33
CA PRO A 88 10.48 -5.10 -9.00
C PRO A 88 9.50 -4.08 -8.42
N TYR A 89 9.98 -2.89 -8.04
CA TYR A 89 9.22 -1.73 -7.62
C TYR A 89 8.78 -0.81 -8.78
N SER A 90 9.31 -1.02 -10.00
CA SER A 90 9.09 -0.18 -11.19
C SER A 90 8.35 -0.92 -12.31
N ALA A 91 8.10 -2.23 -12.17
CA ALA A 91 7.64 -3.10 -13.25
C ALA A 91 6.36 -2.56 -13.96
N PRO A 92 6.37 -2.44 -15.30
CA PRO A 92 5.22 -2.01 -16.06
C PRO A 92 4.13 -3.09 -16.07
N VAL A 93 2.91 -2.60 -15.88
CA VAL A 93 1.64 -3.31 -15.75
C VAL A 93 1.21 -3.92 -17.11
N ASP A 94 2.01 -4.83 -17.69
CA ASP A 94 1.63 -5.49 -18.97
C ASP A 94 0.60 -6.62 -18.79
N SER A 95 0.25 -6.93 -17.54
CA SER A 95 -1.02 -7.54 -17.20
C SER A 95 -1.81 -6.52 -16.39
N PRO A 96 -3.12 -6.32 -16.65
CA PRO A 96 -3.94 -5.60 -15.69
C PRO A 96 -3.65 -6.22 -14.32
N PRO A 97 -3.51 -5.41 -13.26
CA PRO A 97 -3.48 -5.98 -11.93
C PRO A 97 -4.90 -6.50 -11.75
N VAL A 98 -5.14 -7.73 -12.17
CA VAL A 98 -5.87 -8.64 -11.30
C VAL A 98 -4.97 -8.71 -10.09
N ASP A 99 -5.09 -7.69 -9.22
CA ASP A 99 -4.82 -7.80 -7.81
C ASP A 99 -5.64 -9.03 -7.44
N PRO A 100 -5.04 -10.24 -7.32
CA PRO A 100 -5.83 -11.44 -7.07
C PRO A 100 -6.52 -11.35 -5.69
N LEU A 101 -6.15 -10.33 -4.92
CA LEU A 101 -6.65 -9.95 -3.63
C LEU A 101 -7.62 -8.74 -3.67
N GLY A 102 -7.98 -8.19 -4.84
CA GLY A 102 -9.05 -7.18 -5.01
C GLY A 102 -9.13 -6.17 -3.87
N VAL A 103 -8.04 -5.43 -3.66
CA VAL A 103 -7.78 -4.80 -2.37
C VAL A 103 -8.28 -3.36 -2.32
N ASP A 104 -9.60 -3.20 -2.30
CA ASP A 104 -10.23 -2.04 -1.66
C ASP A 104 -10.48 -2.42 -0.19
N GLY A 105 -9.92 -1.66 0.75
CA GLY A 105 -10.21 -1.81 2.17
C GLY A 105 -9.10 -1.36 3.12
N GLN A 106 -9.26 -1.68 4.40
CA GLN A 106 -8.38 -1.16 5.47
C GLN A 106 -7.35 -2.20 5.92
N PRO A 107 -6.09 -1.79 6.21
CA PRO A 107 -5.10 -2.68 6.79
C PRO A 107 -5.52 -3.09 8.21
N ILE A 108 -5.46 -4.39 8.50
CA ILE A 108 -5.74 -4.97 9.81
C ILE A 108 -4.55 -5.83 10.27
N LEU A 109 -4.13 -5.65 11.52
CA LEU A 109 -3.07 -6.47 12.11
C LEU A 109 -3.67 -7.79 12.61
N SER A 110 -3.27 -8.92 12.01
CA SER A 110 -3.74 -10.25 12.39
C SER A 110 -2.56 -11.18 12.64
N ARG A 111 -2.38 -11.61 13.90
CA ARG A 111 -1.30 -12.51 14.32
C ARG A 111 0.11 -12.01 13.93
N GLY A 112 0.34 -10.70 14.06
CA GLY A 112 1.63 -10.07 13.72
C GLY A 112 1.87 -9.87 12.21
N ILE A 113 0.87 -10.15 11.38
CA ILE A 113 0.91 -9.95 9.93
C ILE A 113 -0.16 -8.91 9.57
N TRP A 114 0.23 -7.89 8.82
CA TRP A 114 -0.71 -6.95 8.25
C TRP A 114 -1.43 -7.61 7.07
N ARG A 115 -2.76 -7.58 7.14
CA ARG A 115 -3.64 -8.11 6.10
C ARG A 115 -4.56 -7.02 5.64
N TRP A 116 -4.89 -7.01 4.37
CA TRP A 116 -5.94 -6.15 3.87
C TRP A 116 -7.30 -6.80 4.08
N ARG A 117 -8.20 -6.07 4.73
CA ARG A 117 -9.59 -6.47 4.82
C ARG A 117 -10.26 -6.15 3.50
N GLN A 118 -10.59 -7.16 2.70
CA GLN A 118 -11.45 -6.96 1.54
C GLN A 118 -12.82 -6.49 2.05
N GLU A 119 -13.25 -5.30 1.65
CA GLU A 119 -14.67 -4.98 1.71
C GLU A 119 -15.35 -5.90 0.71
N THR A 120 -15.98 -6.96 1.22
CA THR A 120 -16.81 -7.82 0.40
C THR A 120 -17.86 -6.93 -0.25
N LEU A 121 -17.75 -6.72 -1.56
CA LEU A 121 -18.82 -6.25 -2.44
C LEU A 121 -19.96 -7.30 -2.48
N THR A 122 -20.35 -7.83 -1.33
CA THR A 122 -21.62 -8.50 -1.14
C THR A 122 -22.65 -7.39 -1.06
N THR A 123 -23.33 -7.16 -2.19
CA THR A 123 -24.74 -6.72 -2.32
C THR A 123 -24.89 -5.63 -3.39
N ARG A 124 -24.82 -6.02 -4.68
CA ARG A 124 -25.66 -5.35 -5.70
C ARG A 124 -25.99 -6.15 -6.95
N VAL A 125 -25.57 -7.41 -7.07
CA VAL A 125 -25.97 -8.25 -8.21
C VAL A 125 -27.05 -9.27 -7.83
N GLU A 126 -27.09 -9.74 -6.56
CA GLU A 126 -28.16 -10.64 -6.11
C GLU A 126 -29.53 -9.95 -5.95
N ALA A 127 -29.56 -8.66 -5.62
CA ALA A 127 -30.81 -7.89 -5.58
C ALA A 127 -31.44 -7.68 -6.97
N ALA A 128 -30.65 -7.72 -8.05
CA ALA A 128 -31.16 -7.57 -9.42
C ALA A 128 -31.67 -8.91 -10.00
N ARG A 129 -31.16 -10.05 -9.53
CA ARG A 129 -31.61 -11.38 -9.99
C ARG A 129 -32.84 -11.90 -9.26
N ALA A 130 -33.10 -11.44 -8.04
CA ALA A 130 -34.32 -11.77 -7.28
C ALA A 130 -35.56 -10.99 -7.78
N SER A 131 -35.40 -9.79 -8.33
CA SER A 131 -36.52 -8.98 -8.85
C SER A 131 -36.94 -9.31 -10.29
N ALA A 132 -36.26 -10.24 -10.97
CA ALA A 132 -36.59 -10.64 -12.35
C ALA A 132 -37.31 -11.99 -12.47
N ARG A 133 -37.74 -12.59 -11.35
CA ARG A 133 -38.49 -13.86 -11.34
C ARG A 133 -39.89 -13.75 -10.72
N THR A 134 -40.37 -12.53 -10.49
CA THR A 134 -41.75 -12.27 -10.09
C THR A 134 -42.24 -10.97 -10.73
N ASP A 135 -42.45 -10.99 -12.04
CA ASP A 135 -43.65 -10.44 -12.72
C ASP A 135 -43.63 -10.91 -14.19
#